data_AF-A0A534UUW8-F1
#
_entry.id   AF-A0A534UUW8-F1
#
_cell.length_a   1.000
_cell.length_b   1.000
_cell.length_c   1.000
_cell.angle_alpha   90.00
_cell.angle_beta   90.00
_cell.angle_gamma   90.00
#
_symmetry.space_group_name_H-M   'P 1'
#
loop_
_entity.id
_entity.type
_entity.pdbx_description
1 polymer ?
#
loop_
_entity_poly.entity_id
_entity_poly.type
_entity_poly.pdbx_seq_one_letter_code
_entity_poly.pdbx_strand_id
1 'polypeptide(L)'
;MEKHSADYETKKGLYAKDLIPEVEVENSERVLNNKRLEMERVRQWIAEDDVALSLAEEATQEKSARLSTLPLGGYEETATLIHYNGAASWSLAGVQKIARFFREKFGHSLPLSAMGQSPTHDRMGLDHREALDIAVQPDSAEGRGLMAYLKKSGIPFIAFRGAVRSMSTGAHIHIGKPSPRIVEVKQRSPHPAIQDKSAQHG
;
A
#
# COMPACT_ATOMS: atom_id res chain seq x y z
N MET A 1 -13.09 -8.89 -12.64
CA MET A 1 -13.58 -7.72 -13.41
C MET A 1 -13.74 -8.03 -14.89
N GLU A 2 -12.72 -8.54 -15.56
CA GLU A 2 -12.73 -8.80 -17.01
C GLU A 2 -13.89 -9.70 -17.47
N LYS A 3 -14.18 -10.79 -16.74
CA LYS A 3 -15.34 -11.66 -17.00
C LYS A 3 -16.69 -10.93 -16.99
N HIS A 4 -16.92 -10.05 -16.02
CA HIS A 4 -18.18 -9.31 -15.90
C HIS A 4 -18.28 -8.17 -16.91
N SER A 5 -17.15 -7.57 -17.27
CA SER A 5 -17.08 -6.60 -18.36
C SER A 5 -17.37 -7.27 -19.71
N ALA A 6 -16.79 -8.44 -19.97
CA ALA A 6 -17.03 -9.21 -21.18
C ALA A 6 -18.48 -9.71 -21.28
N ASP A 7 -19.08 -10.13 -20.15
CA ASP A 7 -20.51 -10.49 -20.10
C ASP A 7 -21.41 -9.30 -20.46
N TYR A 8 -21.15 -8.13 -19.88
CA TYR A 8 -21.89 -6.90 -20.20
C TYR A 8 -21.77 -6.51 -21.68
N GLU A 9 -20.55 -6.49 -22.24
CA GLU A 9 -20.34 -6.15 -23.66
C GLU A 9 -21.01 -7.17 -24.60
N THR A 10 -20.95 -8.46 -24.25
CA THR A 10 -21.63 -9.52 -25.02
C THR A 10 -23.14 -9.31 -25.03
N LYS A 11 -23.74 -9.06 -23.86
CA LYS A 11 -25.19 -8.85 -23.72
C LYS A 11 -25.64 -7.56 -24.39
N LYS A 12 -24.87 -6.49 -24.28
CA LYS A 12 -25.13 -5.23 -25.02
C LYS A 12 -25.17 -5.46 -26.52
N GLY A 13 -24.26 -6.27 -27.06
CA GLY A 13 -24.25 -6.65 -28.48
C GLY A 13 -25.41 -7.55 -28.90
N LEU A 14 -25.92 -8.40 -28.01
CA LEU A 14 -27.11 -9.24 -28.27
C LEU A 14 -28.40 -8.41 -28.22
N TYR A 15 -28.50 -7.46 -27.30
CA TYR A 15 -29.64 -6.54 -27.21
C TYR A 15 -29.75 -5.65 -28.44
N ALA A 16 -28.63 -5.12 -28.95
CA ALA A 16 -28.60 -4.35 -30.20
C ALA A 16 -29.07 -5.14 -31.44
N LYS A 17 -29.21 -6.46 -31.32
CA LYS A 17 -29.73 -7.36 -32.35
C LYS A 17 -31.13 -7.91 -32.01
N ASP A 18 -31.77 -7.37 -30.98
CA ASP A 18 -33.06 -7.82 -30.45
C ASP A 18 -33.10 -9.31 -30.03
N LEU A 19 -31.93 -9.89 -29.71
CA LEU A 19 -31.80 -11.30 -29.36
C LEU A 19 -32.03 -11.58 -27.86
N ILE A 20 -31.94 -10.55 -27.02
CA ILE A 20 -32.23 -10.61 -25.59
C ILE A 20 -33.03 -9.38 -25.17
N PRO A 21 -33.86 -9.48 -24.11
CA PRO A 21 -34.57 -8.33 -23.56
C PRO A 21 -33.64 -7.36 -22.81
N GLU A 22 -33.99 -6.07 -22.78
CA GLU A 22 -33.21 -4.98 -22.14
C GLU A 22 -32.83 -5.29 -20.67
N VAL A 23 -33.74 -5.93 -19.94
CA VAL A 23 -33.53 -6.33 -18.53
C VAL A 23 -32.30 -7.23 -18.30
N GLU A 24 -31.90 -8.03 -19.29
CA GLU A 24 -30.70 -8.86 -19.22
C GLU A 24 -29.41 -8.02 -19.26
N VAL A 25 -29.41 -6.95 -20.07
CA VAL A 25 -28.30 -5.99 -20.16
C VAL A 25 -28.20 -5.20 -18.86
N GLU A 26 -29.33 -4.65 -18.39
CA GLU A 26 -29.40 -3.90 -17.12
C GLU A 26 -28.89 -4.74 -15.93
N ASN A 27 -29.26 -6.02 -15.87
CA ASN A 27 -28.78 -6.93 -14.83
C ASN A 27 -27.26 -7.13 -14.90
N SER A 28 -26.70 -7.33 -16.09
CA SER A 28 -25.25 -7.48 -16.26
C SER A 28 -24.48 -6.19 -15.92
N GLU A 29 -25.05 -5.03 -16.24
CA GLU A 29 -24.51 -3.72 -15.88
C GLU A 29 -24.52 -3.51 -14.36
N ARG A 30 -25.62 -3.85 -13.68
CA ARG A 30 -25.71 -3.78 -12.21
C ARG A 30 -24.68 -4.67 -11.54
N VAL A 31 -24.45 -5.88 -12.04
CA VAL A 31 -23.41 -6.79 -11.51
C VAL A 31 -22.01 -6.18 -11.68
N LEU A 32 -21.70 -5.62 -12.86
CA LEU A 32 -20.43 -4.96 -13.12
C LEU A 32 -20.21 -3.75 -12.20
N ASN A 33 -21.23 -2.90 -12.05
CA ASN A 33 -21.18 -1.70 -11.20
C ASN A 33 -21.05 -2.06 -9.73
N ASN A 34 -21.77 -3.08 -9.24
CA ASN A 34 -21.64 -3.56 -7.86
C ASN A 34 -20.24 -4.08 -7.58
N LYS A 35 -19.64 -4.84 -8.50
CA LYS A 35 -18.26 -5.31 -8.36
C LYS A 35 -17.26 -4.15 -8.39
N ARG A 36 -17.51 -3.13 -9.20
CA ARG A 36 -16.70 -1.90 -9.23
C ARG A 36 -16.77 -1.14 -7.92
N LEU A 37 -17.97 -0.97 -7.37
CA LEU A 37 -18.20 -0.31 -6.07
C LEU A 37 -17.61 -1.11 -4.91
N GLU A 38 -17.68 -2.44 -4.95
CA GLU A 38 -17.07 -3.32 -3.96
C GLU A 38 -15.53 -3.19 -3.99
N MET A 39 -14.93 -3.17 -5.18
CA MET A 39 -13.50 -2.93 -5.32
C MET A 39 -13.09 -1.52 -4.88
N GLU A 40 -13.88 -0.50 -5.22
CA GLU A 40 -13.60 0.87 -4.78
C GLU A 40 -13.74 1.01 -3.27
N ARG A 41 -14.74 0.36 -2.67
CA ARG A 41 -14.90 0.28 -1.21
C ARG A 41 -13.73 -0.45 -0.55
N VAL A 42 -13.24 -1.56 -1.12
CA VAL A 42 -12.07 -2.27 -0.62
C VAL A 42 -10.81 -1.39 -0.74
N ARG A 43 -10.64 -0.66 -1.84
CA ARG A 43 -9.52 0.29 -2.03
C ARG A 43 -9.58 1.43 -1.02
N GLN A 44 -10.75 2.03 -0.85
CA GLN A 44 -10.96 3.14 0.06
C GLN A 44 -10.82 2.69 1.51
N TRP A 45 -11.31 1.49 1.86
CA TRP A 45 -11.07 0.89 3.17
C TRP A 45 -9.57 0.65 3.40
N ILE A 46 -8.82 0.05 2.48
CA ILE A 46 -7.37 -0.17 2.69
C ILE A 46 -6.59 1.15 2.77
N ALA A 47 -6.98 2.18 2.02
CA ALA A 47 -6.37 3.51 2.06
C ALA A 47 -6.70 4.30 3.34
N GLU A 48 -7.91 4.13 3.87
CA GLU A 48 -8.40 4.80 5.07
C GLU A 48 -8.10 4.03 6.36
N ASP A 49 -7.85 2.72 6.32
CA ASP A 49 -7.82 1.89 7.54
C ASP A 49 -6.40 1.67 8.11
N ASP A 50 -5.33 2.02 7.39
CA ASP A 50 -3.99 2.20 8.03
C ASP A 50 -3.96 3.40 9.00
N VAL A 51 -5.04 4.20 9.08
CA VAL A 51 -5.28 5.25 10.09
C VAL A 51 -5.31 4.72 11.53
N ALA A 52 -5.59 3.44 11.79
CA ALA A 52 -5.99 3.00 13.14
C ALA A 52 -4.88 2.51 14.09
N LEU A 53 -3.65 2.22 13.64
CA LEU A 53 -2.76 1.33 14.42
C LEU A 53 -1.34 1.84 14.74
N SER A 54 -0.99 3.09 14.46
CA SER A 54 0.23 3.68 15.08
C SER A 54 0.00 4.22 16.51
N LEU A 55 -1.24 4.20 17.01
CA LEU A 55 -1.61 4.73 18.35
C LEU A 55 -1.42 3.74 19.51
N ALA A 56 -0.91 2.52 19.28
CA ALA A 56 -0.62 1.57 20.36
C ALA A 56 0.88 1.53 20.64
N GLU A 57 1.31 2.35 21.58
CA GLU A 57 2.70 2.68 21.96
C GLU A 57 3.57 1.48 22.40
N GLU A 58 3.02 0.29 22.61
CA GLU A 58 3.74 -0.84 23.23
C GLU A 58 4.18 -1.99 22.29
N ALA A 59 3.70 -2.06 21.05
CA ALA A 59 4.05 -3.17 20.13
C ALA A 59 5.03 -2.79 19.01
N THR A 60 5.48 -1.53 18.98
CA THR A 60 6.15 -0.92 17.82
C THR A 60 7.67 -1.09 17.83
N GLN A 61 8.32 -1.14 19.00
CA GLN A 61 9.78 -1.15 19.05
C GLN A 61 10.39 -2.47 18.58
N GLU A 62 9.90 -3.62 19.07
CA GLU A 62 10.54 -4.92 18.80
C GLU A 62 10.26 -5.43 17.37
N LYS A 63 9.03 -5.29 16.87
CA LYS A 63 8.66 -5.76 15.53
C LYS A 63 9.12 -4.83 14.41
N SER A 64 9.10 -3.51 14.62
CA SER A 64 9.72 -2.56 13.69
C SER A 64 11.24 -2.72 13.68
N ALA A 65 11.87 -2.97 14.84
CA ALA A 65 13.28 -3.32 14.90
C ALA A 65 13.60 -4.64 14.17
N ARG A 66 12.71 -5.65 14.20
CA ARG A 66 12.92 -6.89 13.42
C ARG A 66 12.79 -6.66 11.91
N LEU A 67 11.88 -5.80 11.47
CA LEU A 67 11.84 -5.39 10.06
C LEU A 67 13.10 -4.60 9.68
N SER A 68 13.63 -3.76 10.57
CA SER A 68 14.84 -2.97 10.29
C SER A 68 16.15 -3.77 10.38
N THR A 69 16.15 -4.97 10.97
CA THR A 69 17.35 -5.83 11.08
C THR A 69 17.50 -6.83 9.94
N LEU A 70 16.52 -6.94 9.03
CA LEU A 70 16.65 -7.85 7.90
C LEU A 70 17.80 -7.38 7.00
N PRO A 71 18.82 -8.21 6.71
CA PRO A 71 19.94 -7.80 5.87
C PRO A 71 19.47 -7.47 4.46
N LEU A 72 20.26 -6.71 3.71
CA LEU A 72 19.96 -6.41 2.31
C LEU A 72 19.85 -7.72 1.50
N GLY A 73 18.78 -7.86 0.72
CA GLY A 73 18.40 -9.09 0.04
C GLY A 73 17.76 -10.16 0.93
N GLY A 74 17.63 -9.89 2.23
CA GLY A 74 17.01 -10.79 3.19
C GLY A 74 15.52 -10.98 2.93
N TYR A 75 15.02 -12.14 3.33
CA TYR A 75 13.63 -12.56 3.19
C TYR A 75 13.16 -13.20 4.48
N GLU A 76 12.03 -12.74 5.00
CA GLU A 76 11.38 -13.30 6.19
C GLU A 76 9.92 -13.60 5.86
N GLU A 77 9.45 -14.75 6.33
CA GLU A 77 8.06 -15.15 6.20
C GLU A 77 7.56 -15.70 7.54
N THR A 78 6.43 -15.17 7.99
CA THR A 78 5.74 -15.57 9.21
C THR A 78 4.28 -15.89 8.91
N ALA A 79 3.54 -16.38 9.90
CA ALA A 79 2.11 -16.63 9.75
C ALA A 79 1.31 -15.37 9.34
N THR A 80 1.78 -14.17 9.69
CA THR A 80 1.02 -12.92 9.51
C THR A 80 1.59 -11.98 8.46
N LEU A 81 2.89 -12.07 8.15
CA LEU A 81 3.54 -11.19 7.17
C LEU A 81 4.66 -11.87 6.39
N ILE A 82 4.97 -11.31 5.23
CA ILE A 82 6.15 -11.59 4.41
C ILE A 82 6.93 -10.28 4.26
N HIS A 83 8.24 -10.29 4.48
CA HIS A 83 9.11 -9.13 4.30
C HIS A 83 10.28 -9.49 3.40
N TYR A 84 10.54 -8.65 2.40
CA TYR A 84 11.72 -8.72 1.56
C TYR A 84 12.45 -7.38 1.56
N ASN A 85 13.68 -7.36 2.08
CA ASN A 85 14.50 -6.17 2.12
C ASN A 85 15.37 -6.06 0.85
N GLY A 86 14.73 -5.77 -0.29
CA GLY A 86 15.39 -5.71 -1.59
C GLY A 86 16.45 -4.61 -1.73
N ALA A 87 17.45 -4.85 -2.59
CA ALA A 87 18.58 -3.95 -2.82
C ALA A 87 18.34 -2.86 -3.87
N ALA A 88 17.24 -2.94 -4.63
CA ALA A 88 16.98 -2.01 -5.72
C ALA A 88 16.70 -0.59 -5.19
N SER A 89 17.22 0.41 -5.90
CA SER A 89 16.81 1.79 -5.72
C SER A 89 15.37 1.95 -6.19
N TRP A 90 14.44 1.86 -5.26
CA TRP A 90 13.01 2.04 -5.50
C TRP A 90 12.60 3.52 -5.41
N SER A 91 11.67 3.92 -6.28
CA SER A 91 10.94 5.18 -6.21
C SER A 91 9.59 5.06 -6.93
N LEU A 92 8.69 6.04 -6.75
CA LEU A 92 7.39 6.07 -7.43
C LEU A 92 7.49 6.09 -8.97
N ALA A 93 8.63 6.45 -9.56
CA ALA A 93 8.85 6.31 -11.00
C ALA A 93 8.76 4.85 -11.48
N GLY A 94 8.99 3.88 -10.58
CA GLY A 94 8.88 2.46 -10.85
C GLY A 94 7.45 1.93 -10.98
N VAL A 95 6.43 2.67 -10.51
CA VAL A 95 5.03 2.21 -10.46
C VAL A 95 4.52 1.77 -11.84
N GLN A 96 4.87 2.51 -12.89
CA GLN A 96 4.43 2.21 -14.27
C GLN A 96 4.91 0.83 -14.75
N LYS A 97 6.09 0.38 -14.31
CA LYS A 97 6.61 -0.96 -14.65
C LYS A 97 5.84 -2.06 -13.93
N ILE A 98 5.54 -1.86 -12.65
CA ILE A 98 4.72 -2.78 -11.85
C ILE A 98 3.30 -2.88 -12.43
N ALA A 99 2.67 -1.74 -12.72
CA ALA A 99 1.32 -1.69 -13.26
C ALA A 99 1.22 -2.35 -14.64
N ARG A 100 2.25 -2.19 -15.48
CA ARG A 100 2.35 -2.88 -16.77
C ARG A 100 2.46 -4.39 -16.60
N PHE A 101 3.42 -4.86 -15.79
CA PHE A 101 3.59 -6.28 -15.49
C PHE A 101 2.29 -6.90 -14.98
N PHE A 102 1.64 -6.24 -14.02
CA PHE A 102 0.43 -6.75 -13.39
C PHE A 102 -0.70 -6.89 -14.43
N ARG A 103 -0.91 -5.88 -15.26
CA ARG A 103 -1.91 -5.93 -16.34
C ARG A 103 -1.61 -7.00 -17.38
N GLU A 104 -0.36 -7.11 -17.82
CA GLU A 104 0.05 -8.13 -18.80
C GLU A 104 -0.12 -9.55 -18.26
N LYS A 105 0.07 -9.75 -16.95
CA LYS A 105 -0.02 -11.07 -16.33
C LYS A 105 -1.46 -11.47 -15.93
N PHE A 106 -2.27 -10.52 -15.48
CA PHE A 106 -3.57 -10.78 -14.86
C PHE A 106 -4.78 -10.20 -15.61
N GLY A 107 -4.57 -9.44 -16.69
CA GLY A 107 -5.64 -8.93 -17.54
C GLY A 107 -6.38 -7.70 -16.99
N HIS A 108 -5.99 -7.17 -15.82
CA HIS A 108 -6.61 -5.97 -15.25
C HIS A 108 -5.62 -5.01 -14.61
N SER A 109 -6.11 -3.81 -14.28
CA SER A 109 -5.30 -2.77 -13.64
C SER A 109 -4.83 -3.20 -12.25
N LEU A 110 -3.65 -2.69 -11.88
CA LEU A 110 -3.06 -2.85 -10.56
C LEU A 110 -4.02 -2.29 -9.49
N PRO A 111 -4.43 -3.08 -8.48
CA PRO A 111 -5.33 -2.63 -7.41
C PRO A 111 -4.62 -1.70 -6.42
N LEU A 112 -4.27 -0.50 -6.85
CA LEU A 112 -3.64 0.52 -6.00
C LEU A 112 -4.64 0.98 -4.92
N SER A 113 -4.24 0.91 -3.65
CA SER A 113 -5.00 1.48 -2.52
C SER A 113 -4.39 2.80 -2.05
N ALA A 114 -3.06 2.91 -1.99
CA ALA A 114 -2.39 4.15 -1.61
C ALA A 114 -1.14 4.37 -2.47
N MET A 115 -0.79 5.64 -2.72
CA MET A 115 0.39 6.01 -3.47
C MET A 115 1.00 7.29 -2.88
N GLY A 116 2.24 7.18 -2.40
CA GLY A 116 2.96 8.30 -1.82
C GLY A 116 2.42 8.76 -0.46
N GLN A 117 2.77 9.98 -0.08
CA GLN A 117 2.37 10.60 1.18
C GLN A 117 0.88 10.97 1.17
N SER A 118 0.22 10.82 2.31
CA SER A 118 -1.15 11.27 2.52
C SER A 118 -1.25 12.09 3.81
N PRO A 119 -2.30 12.91 3.99
CA PRO A 119 -2.53 13.62 5.26
C PRO A 119 -2.61 12.68 6.48
N THR A 120 -3.00 11.42 6.26
CA THR A 120 -2.96 10.37 7.28
C THR A 120 -1.53 10.05 7.69
N HIS A 121 -0.63 9.85 6.72
CA HIS A 121 0.79 9.62 6.97
C HIS A 121 1.43 10.79 7.71
N ASP A 122 1.06 12.03 7.36
CA ASP A 122 1.54 13.23 8.07
C ASP A 122 1.08 13.25 9.54
N ARG A 123 -0.21 12.96 9.81
CA ARG A 123 -0.76 12.91 11.18
C ARG A 123 -0.10 11.83 12.04
N MET A 124 0.33 10.73 11.43
CA MET A 124 0.98 9.61 12.10
C MET A 124 2.50 9.77 12.18
N GLY A 125 3.06 10.83 11.58
CA GLY A 125 4.50 11.04 11.50
C GLY A 125 5.21 9.90 10.77
N LEU A 126 4.64 9.39 9.67
CA LEU A 126 5.21 8.33 8.83
C LEU A 126 5.63 8.90 7.47
N ASP A 127 6.80 8.51 6.97
CA ASP A 127 7.25 8.88 5.62
C ASP A 127 6.90 7.77 4.62
N HIS A 128 5.87 8.02 3.84
CA HIS A 128 5.35 7.13 2.80
C HIS A 128 5.59 7.70 1.38
N ARG A 129 6.41 8.74 1.23
CA ARG A 129 6.60 9.46 -0.05
C ARG A 129 7.09 8.57 -1.18
N GLU A 130 7.90 7.57 -0.85
CA GLU A 130 8.49 6.63 -1.82
C GLU A 130 7.85 5.24 -1.73
N ALA A 131 6.64 5.13 -1.19
CA ALA A 131 5.94 3.86 -1.02
C ALA A 131 4.54 3.87 -1.64
N LEU A 132 4.02 2.68 -1.89
CA LEU A 132 2.67 2.47 -2.39
C LEU A 132 2.09 1.18 -1.82
N ASP A 133 0.77 1.13 -1.69
CA ASP A 133 0.06 -0.05 -1.21
C ASP A 133 -0.86 -0.62 -2.29
N ILE A 134 -0.84 -1.94 -2.39
CA ILE A 134 -1.63 -2.72 -3.34
C ILE A 134 -2.63 -3.58 -2.57
N ALA A 135 -3.91 -3.35 -2.84
CA ALA A 135 -5.06 -4.07 -2.30
C ALA A 135 -5.20 -5.49 -2.90
N VAL A 136 -4.21 -6.34 -2.63
CA VAL A 136 -4.18 -7.74 -3.08
C VAL A 136 -3.83 -8.64 -1.90
N GLN A 137 -4.57 -9.74 -1.73
CA GLN A 137 -4.27 -10.77 -0.75
C GLN A 137 -2.91 -11.43 -1.11
N PRO A 138 -1.91 -11.47 -0.20
CA PRO A 138 -0.58 -12.00 -0.53
C PRO A 138 -0.60 -13.45 -1.03
N ASP A 139 -1.44 -14.29 -0.43
CA ASP A 139 -1.54 -15.70 -0.79
C ASP A 139 -2.50 -15.98 -1.95
N SER A 140 -3.02 -14.95 -2.64
CA SER A 140 -3.73 -15.13 -3.91
C SER A 140 -2.76 -15.42 -5.06
N ALA A 141 -3.28 -15.85 -6.21
CA ALA A 141 -2.46 -16.01 -7.42
C ALA A 141 -1.82 -14.68 -7.87
N GLU A 142 -2.57 -13.58 -7.75
CA GLU A 142 -2.12 -12.22 -8.02
C GLU A 142 -1.02 -11.79 -7.05
N GLY A 143 -1.24 -11.99 -5.75
CA GLY A 143 -0.31 -11.62 -4.69
C GLY A 143 1.02 -12.35 -4.83
N ARG A 144 0.99 -13.68 -5.00
CA ARG A 144 2.20 -14.49 -5.24
C ARG A 144 2.94 -14.06 -6.50
N GLY A 145 2.22 -13.80 -7.59
CA GLY A 145 2.84 -13.38 -8.84
C GLY A 145 3.47 -11.99 -8.76
N LEU A 146 2.83 -11.05 -8.05
CA LEU A 146 3.38 -9.73 -7.78
C LEU A 146 4.63 -9.81 -6.89
N MET A 147 4.57 -10.52 -5.75
CA MET A 147 5.72 -10.70 -4.87
C MET A 147 6.91 -11.36 -5.57
N ALA A 148 6.67 -12.36 -6.43
CA ALA A 148 7.72 -12.98 -7.22
C ALA A 148 8.38 -11.99 -8.19
N TYR A 149 7.61 -11.12 -8.84
CA TYR A 149 8.13 -10.05 -9.69
C TYR A 149 8.96 -9.03 -8.91
N LEU A 150 8.46 -8.58 -7.75
CA LEU A 150 9.16 -7.62 -6.90
C LEU A 150 10.49 -8.18 -6.39
N LYS A 151 10.47 -9.43 -5.92
CA LYS A 151 11.68 -10.15 -5.47
C LYS A 151 12.70 -10.30 -6.60
N LYS A 152 12.26 -10.70 -7.81
CA LYS A 152 13.13 -10.80 -8.99
C LYS A 152 13.72 -9.43 -9.39
N SER A 153 12.96 -8.36 -9.20
CA SER A 153 13.37 -6.99 -9.51
C SER A 153 14.19 -6.33 -8.38
N GLY A 154 14.41 -7.04 -7.27
CA GLY A 154 15.10 -6.51 -6.09
C GLY A 154 14.34 -5.39 -5.36
N ILE A 155 13.05 -5.21 -5.63
CA ILE A 155 12.23 -4.14 -5.06
C ILE A 155 11.78 -4.56 -3.66
N PRO A 156 12.02 -3.76 -2.61
CA PRO A 156 11.59 -4.08 -1.25
C PRO A 156 10.07 -4.05 -1.12
N PHE A 157 9.53 -4.96 -0.30
CA PHE A 157 8.10 -5.00 0.00
C PHE A 157 7.83 -5.66 1.36
N ILE A 158 6.68 -5.31 1.93
CA ILE A 158 6.06 -6.01 3.07
C ILE A 158 4.66 -6.44 2.63
N ALA A 159 4.31 -7.70 2.81
CA ALA A 159 2.99 -8.22 2.50
C ALA A 159 2.31 -8.69 3.78
N PHE A 160 1.13 -8.13 4.06
CA PHE A 160 0.33 -8.46 5.24
C PHE A 160 -0.75 -9.47 4.84
N ARG A 161 -0.79 -10.63 5.51
CA ARG A 161 -1.79 -11.68 5.24
C ARG A 161 -3.18 -11.34 5.79
N GLY A 162 -3.26 -10.33 6.64
CA GLY A 162 -4.47 -9.84 7.29
C GLY A 162 -4.10 -8.76 8.30
N ALA A 163 -5.04 -8.46 9.20
CA ALA A 163 -4.80 -7.49 10.26
C ALA A 163 -3.62 -7.94 11.16
N VAL A 164 -2.65 -7.05 11.33
CA VAL A 164 -1.53 -7.20 12.26
C VAL A 164 -1.57 -6.03 13.22
N ARG A 165 -1.73 -6.32 14.51
CA ARG A 165 -1.76 -5.29 15.55
C ARG A 165 -0.52 -4.40 15.42
N SER A 166 -0.78 -3.11 15.34
CA SER A 166 0.15 -1.99 15.20
C SER A 166 0.87 -1.85 13.85
N MET A 167 0.46 -2.59 12.82
CA MET A 167 1.18 -2.62 11.54
C MET A 167 0.29 -2.63 10.29
N SER A 168 -0.91 -3.23 10.35
CA SER A 168 -1.81 -3.34 9.20
C SER A 168 -3.22 -3.71 9.67
N THR A 169 -4.26 -3.16 9.03
CA THR A 169 -5.67 -3.49 9.31
C THR A 169 -6.26 -4.56 8.40
N GLY A 170 -5.60 -4.85 7.29
CA GLY A 170 -6.13 -5.74 6.27
C GLY A 170 -5.06 -6.25 5.35
N ALA A 171 -5.38 -7.30 4.60
CA ALA A 171 -4.40 -7.92 3.72
C ALA A 171 -4.08 -7.02 2.51
N HIS A 172 -2.80 -6.70 2.35
CA HIS A 172 -2.30 -5.90 1.24
C HIS A 172 -0.78 -6.11 1.07
N ILE A 173 -0.22 -5.54 -0.01
CA ILE A 173 1.22 -5.52 -0.26
C ILE A 173 1.69 -4.07 -0.29
N HIS A 174 2.52 -3.70 0.67
CA HIS A 174 3.26 -2.46 0.74
C HIS A 174 4.56 -2.58 -0.07
N ILE A 175 4.79 -1.69 -1.03
CA ILE A 175 5.97 -1.69 -1.90
C ILE A 175 6.80 -0.45 -1.62
N GLY A 176 8.08 -0.67 -1.33
CA GLY A 176 9.00 0.37 -0.90
C GLY A 176 9.75 -0.03 0.36
N LYS A 177 10.58 0.88 0.86
CA LYS A 177 11.20 0.70 2.17
C LYS A 177 10.11 0.84 3.25
N PRO A 178 10.24 0.13 4.39
CA PRO A 178 9.36 0.38 5.54
C PRO A 178 9.35 1.87 5.86
N SER A 179 8.16 2.47 5.99
CA SER A 179 8.02 3.90 6.28
C SER A 179 8.69 4.25 7.60
N PRO A 180 9.82 4.99 7.59
CA PRO A 180 10.43 5.47 8.82
C PRO A 180 9.52 6.52 9.44
N ARG A 181 9.62 6.71 10.76
CA ARG A 181 9.00 7.88 11.39
C ARG A 181 9.65 9.15 10.83
N ILE A 182 8.83 10.13 10.45
CA ILE A 182 9.25 11.50 10.21
C ILE A 182 9.78 12.01 11.55
N VAL A 183 11.10 12.03 11.69
CA VAL A 183 11.74 12.77 12.77
C VAL A 183 11.50 14.24 12.47
N GLU A 184 10.56 14.85 13.18
CA GLU A 184 10.43 16.29 13.21
C GLU A 184 11.73 16.83 13.80
N VAL A 185 12.65 17.30 12.94
CA VAL A 185 13.80 18.08 13.40
C VAL A 185 13.21 19.41 13.85
N LYS A 186 12.78 19.46 15.11
CA LYS A 186 12.50 20.71 15.80
C LYS A 186 13.81 21.47 15.77
N GLN A 187 13.95 22.38 14.81
CA GLN A 187 15.08 23.30 14.75
C GLN A 187 15.10 24.04 16.09
N ARG A 188 16.00 23.62 16.98
CA ARG A 188 16.36 24.40 18.15
C ARG A 188 17.12 25.60 17.59
N SER A 189 16.39 26.68 17.31
CA SER A 189 17.00 27.99 17.13
C SER A 189 17.93 28.23 18.33
N PRO A 190 19.22 28.53 18.13
CA PRO A 190 20.08 28.91 19.24
C PRO A 190 19.58 30.27 19.75
N HIS A 191 18.91 30.27 20.90
CA HIS A 191 18.62 31.49 21.63
C HIS A 191 19.97 32.08 22.09
N PRO A 192 20.23 33.38 21.87
CA PRO A 192 21.47 33.99 22.33
C PRO A 192 21.50 33.99 23.86
N ALA A 193 22.61 33.51 24.41
CA ALA A 193 22.88 33.55 25.83
C ALA A 193 22.87 35.00 26.32
N ILE A 194 21.95 35.33 27.22
CA ILE A 194 22.02 36.55 28.02
C ILE A 194 23.25 36.39 28.91
N GLN A 195 24.28 37.20 28.65
CA GLN A 195 25.41 37.36 29.57
C GLN A 195 24.93 38.12 30.79
N ASP A 196 24.69 37.39 31.87
CA ASP A 196 24.64 37.96 33.20
C ASP A 196 26.09 38.23 33.64
N LYS A 197 26.49 39.51 33.61
CA LYS A 197 27.72 39.98 34.25
C LYS A 197 27.33 40.87 35.42
N SER A 198 27.26 40.26 36.58
CA SER A 198 27.31 40.97 37.86
C SER A 198 28.29 40.27 38.79
N ALA A 199 29.47 40.89 39.00
CA ALA A 199 30.09 41.17 40.31
C ALA A 199 31.61 41.48 40.19
N GLN A 200 31.93 42.76 40.44
CA GLN A 200 32.97 43.32 41.33
C GLN A 200 34.40 42.72 41.38
N HIS A 201 35.43 43.56 41.21
CA HIS A 201 36.33 44.06 42.27
C HIS A 201 37.47 44.92 41.66
N GLY A 202 37.71 46.11 42.23
CA GLY A 202 38.75 47.07 41.84
C GLY A 202 38.34 48.50 42.16
#